data_AF-A0A9P6C9F2-F1
#
_entry.id   AF-A0A9P6C9F2-F1
#
_cell.length_a   1.000
_cell.length_b   1.000
_cell.length_c   1.000
_cell.angle_alpha   90.00
_cell.angle_beta   90.00
_cell.angle_gamma   90.00
#
_symmetry.space_group_name_H-M   'P 1'
#
loop_
_entity.id
_entity.type
_entity.pdbx_description
1 polymer ?
#
loop_
_entity_poly.entity_id
_entity_poly.type
_entity_poly.pdbx_seq_one_letter_code
_entity_poly.pdbx_strand_id
1 'polypeptide(L)'
;MTAQEQKTFTDLFDEIFRVAESVDASGSGEGEGADADEDIRAFSSDFYDRIRRMPRKPKWGEDPNEELDRKQEEMDLCQTDQELLDWALVEVFAESQRFEQGARELGPQTRTKRNVTLQPSWYPHTIALLMRTFRDKYHNPHTALAIFNHAKTASIASYAFGCSTDAYNELIKTHWSCFRDANAVLNALKEMHVNGVVMNSKTGRLLDTIRRDVGAEMLWSDEEVSNITTRLDAIRRDAEGFENASKKFKGKHKWDQWKSRTMRDDPSDKWGFNNWDNSSTGRAGLT
;
A
#
# COMPACT_ATOMS: atom_id res chain seq x y z
N MET A 1 -10.06 -4.58 17.83
CA MET A 1 -9.78 -5.64 18.83
C MET A 1 -11.08 -5.93 19.54
N THR A 2 -11.62 -7.13 19.33
CA THR A 2 -12.93 -7.54 19.85
C THR A 2 -12.82 -7.98 21.32
N ALA A 3 -13.90 -7.85 22.10
CA ALA A 3 -13.91 -8.19 23.52
C ALA A 3 -13.52 -9.67 23.78
N GLN A 4 -13.80 -10.55 22.82
CA GLN A 4 -13.44 -11.95 22.88
C GLN A 4 -11.93 -12.18 22.68
N GLU A 5 -11.29 -11.37 21.82
CA GLU A 5 -9.83 -11.41 21.65
C GLU A 5 -9.12 -10.91 22.91
N GLN A 6 -9.61 -9.82 23.51
CA GLN A 6 -9.05 -9.31 24.76
C GLN A 6 -9.15 -10.34 25.88
N LYS A 7 -10.29 -11.04 26.00
CA LYS A 7 -10.47 -12.12 26.96
C LYS A 7 -9.50 -13.29 26.72
N THR A 8 -9.30 -13.68 25.46
CA THR A 8 -8.33 -14.75 25.14
C THR A 8 -6.87 -14.32 25.39
N PHE A 9 -6.54 -13.05 25.19
CA PHE A 9 -5.20 -12.54 25.51
C PHE A 9 -4.99 -12.46 27.02
N THR A 10 -5.98 -12.02 27.80
CA THR A 10 -5.88 -12.02 29.26
C THR A 10 -5.75 -13.43 29.81
N ASP A 11 -6.54 -14.37 29.29
CA ASP A 11 -6.46 -15.79 29.70
C ASP A 11 -5.07 -16.38 29.35
N LEU A 12 -4.48 -16.00 28.19
CA LEU A 12 -3.12 -16.39 27.80
C LEU A 12 -2.04 -15.80 28.71
N PHE A 13 -2.18 -14.54 29.11
CA PHE A 13 -1.23 -13.90 30.02
C PHE A 13 -1.29 -14.51 31.41
N ASP A 14 -2.50 -14.76 31.94
CA ASP A 14 -2.68 -15.38 33.25
C ASP A 14 -2.12 -16.82 33.30
N GLU A 15 -2.19 -17.56 32.19
CA GLU A 15 -1.59 -18.89 32.08
C GLU A 15 -0.05 -18.84 32.00
N ILE A 16 0.53 -17.85 31.30
CA ILE A 16 1.98 -17.61 31.27
C ILE A 16 2.51 -17.21 32.64
N PHE A 17 1.80 -16.33 33.36
CA PHE A 17 2.21 -15.89 34.69
C PHE A 17 2.09 -17.00 35.74
N ARG A 18 1.08 -17.88 35.63
CA ARG A 18 1.01 -19.10 36.46
C ARG A 18 2.20 -20.04 36.28
N VAL A 19 2.66 -20.21 35.05
CA VAL A 19 3.85 -21.05 34.76
C VAL A 19 5.12 -20.38 35.30
N ALA A 20 5.27 -19.07 35.13
CA ALA A 20 6.41 -18.32 35.69
C ALA A 20 6.45 -18.40 37.23
N GLU A 21 5.30 -18.28 37.89
CA GLU A 21 5.19 -18.45 39.35
C GLU A 21 5.55 -19.87 39.82
N SER A 22 5.23 -20.90 39.03
CA SER A 22 5.62 -22.29 39.33
C SER A 22 7.13 -22.55 39.19
N VAL A 23 7.80 -21.83 38.30
CA VAL A 23 9.26 -21.88 38.09
C VAL A 23 10.00 -21.14 39.22
N ASP A 24 9.44 -20.02 39.70
CA ASP A 24 10.01 -19.28 40.83
C ASP A 24 9.79 -20.02 42.17
N ALA A 25 8.67 -20.72 42.34
CA ALA A 25 8.37 -21.51 43.54
C ALA A 25 9.25 -22.77 43.70
N SER A 26 9.90 -23.23 42.63
CA SER A 26 10.81 -24.39 42.62
C SER A 26 12.29 -23.99 42.75
N GLY A 27 12.59 -22.70 42.90
CA GLY A 27 13.96 -22.15 43.06
C GLY A 27 14.59 -22.31 44.45
N SER A 28 13.99 -23.07 45.37
CA SER A 28 14.59 -23.36 46.69
C SER A 28 14.39 -24.81 47.11
N GLY A 29 15.19 -25.72 46.56
CA GLY A 29 15.26 -27.10 47.03
C GLY A 29 16.15 -27.97 46.13
N GLU A 30 17.33 -28.34 46.64
CA GLU A 30 18.17 -29.38 46.05
C GLU A 30 17.39 -30.71 46.01
N GLY A 31 17.23 -31.33 44.83
CA GLY A 31 16.76 -32.71 44.72
C GLY A 31 16.08 -33.08 43.40
N GLU A 32 16.68 -34.03 42.68
CA GLU A 32 16.07 -34.91 41.66
C GLU A 32 15.46 -34.26 40.40
N GLY A 33 16.34 -33.93 39.45
CA GLY A 33 15.96 -33.61 38.07
C GLY A 33 15.80 -34.86 37.22
N ALA A 34 14.57 -35.16 36.81
CA ALA A 34 14.29 -35.94 35.60
C ALA A 34 12.88 -35.66 35.02
N ASP A 35 11.86 -35.39 35.86
CA ASP A 35 10.47 -35.32 35.37
C ASP A 35 9.97 -33.89 35.04
N ALA A 36 10.52 -32.84 35.65
CA ALA A 36 10.04 -31.47 35.43
C ALA A 36 10.40 -30.88 34.04
N ASP A 37 11.47 -31.40 33.41
CA ASP A 37 11.95 -30.92 32.10
C ASP A 37 11.16 -31.55 30.93
N GLU A 38 10.50 -32.70 31.17
CA GLU A 38 9.60 -33.34 30.21
C GLU A 38 8.26 -32.62 30.12
N ASP A 39 7.68 -32.19 31.25
CA ASP A 39 6.42 -31.45 31.27
C ASP A 39 6.52 -30.05 30.64
N ILE A 40 7.63 -29.33 30.84
CA ILE A 40 7.85 -28.01 30.22
C ILE A 40 8.08 -28.14 28.71
N ARG A 41 8.77 -29.20 28.25
CA ARG A 41 8.98 -29.48 26.83
C ARG A 41 7.72 -29.97 26.14
N ALA A 42 6.94 -30.83 26.79
CA ALA A 42 5.65 -31.32 26.28
C ALA A 42 4.62 -30.17 26.21
N PHE A 43 4.57 -29.29 27.23
CA PHE A 43 3.72 -28.10 27.23
C PHE A 43 4.12 -27.11 26.12
N SER A 44 5.41 -26.86 25.94
CA SER A 44 5.94 -26.03 24.84
C SER A 44 5.53 -26.59 23.47
N SER A 45 5.70 -27.90 23.24
CA SER A 45 5.33 -28.51 21.95
C SER A 45 3.82 -28.48 21.71
N ASP A 46 2.99 -28.79 22.71
CA ASP A 46 1.53 -28.74 22.59
C ASP A 46 1.01 -27.31 22.44
N PHE A 47 1.65 -26.33 23.09
CA PHE A 47 1.35 -24.91 22.94
C PHE A 47 1.66 -24.40 21.53
N TYR A 48 2.86 -24.68 21.02
CA TYR A 48 3.23 -24.30 19.65
C TYR A 48 2.39 -25.05 18.61
N ASP A 49 2.02 -26.30 18.87
CA ASP A 49 1.10 -27.04 18.02
C ASP A 49 -0.32 -26.49 18.08
N ARG A 50 -0.80 -26.03 19.23
CA ARG A 50 -2.13 -25.40 19.37
C ARG A 50 -2.17 -24.02 18.70
N ILE A 51 -1.08 -23.26 18.73
CA ILE A 51 -0.92 -21.99 18.01
C ILE A 51 -0.82 -22.23 16.49
N ARG A 52 -0.12 -23.28 16.05
CA ARG A 52 -0.01 -23.66 14.63
C ARG A 52 -1.29 -24.28 14.08
N ARG A 53 -2.06 -24.98 14.92
CA ARG A 53 -3.36 -25.56 14.59
C ARG A 53 -4.51 -24.59 14.76
N MET A 54 -4.29 -23.36 15.22
CA MET A 54 -5.30 -22.32 15.05
C MET A 54 -5.43 -22.09 13.56
N PRO A 55 -6.57 -22.45 12.93
CA PRO A 55 -6.78 -22.02 11.57
C PRO A 55 -6.77 -20.50 11.65
N ARG A 56 -5.78 -19.88 11.00
CA ARG A 56 -5.94 -18.54 10.46
C ARG A 56 -7.07 -18.63 9.45
N LYS A 57 -8.30 -18.77 9.92
CA LYS A 57 -9.44 -18.32 9.14
C LYS A 57 -9.19 -16.82 9.06
N PRO A 58 -8.84 -16.28 7.88
CA PRO A 58 -9.00 -14.85 7.71
C PRO A 58 -10.42 -14.57 8.16
N LYS A 59 -10.59 -13.68 9.14
CA LYS A 59 -11.89 -13.06 9.33
C LYS A 59 -12.25 -12.55 7.94
N TRP A 60 -13.31 -13.11 7.37
CA TRP A 60 -14.05 -12.49 6.28
C TRP A 60 -14.56 -11.14 6.80
N GLY A 61 -13.65 -10.18 6.95
CA GLY A 61 -13.99 -8.79 6.77
C GLY A 61 -13.97 -8.62 5.26
N GLU A 62 -15.09 -8.13 4.71
CA GLU A 62 -15.26 -7.73 3.31
C GLU A 62 -13.91 -7.50 2.66
N ASP A 63 -13.49 -8.42 1.79
CA ASP A 63 -12.25 -8.24 1.06
C ASP A 63 -12.42 -6.93 0.29
N PRO A 64 -11.54 -5.93 0.42
CA PRO A 64 -11.63 -4.71 -0.39
C PRO A 64 -11.71 -5.02 -1.90
N ASN A 65 -11.26 -6.20 -2.33
CA ASN A 65 -11.47 -6.70 -3.68
C ASN A 65 -12.88 -7.24 -3.90
N GLU A 66 -13.52 -7.90 -2.93
CA GLU A 66 -14.91 -8.39 -3.03
C GLU A 66 -15.89 -7.22 -3.20
N GLU A 67 -15.68 -6.12 -2.49
CA GLU A 67 -16.45 -4.88 -2.66
C GLU A 67 -16.26 -4.27 -4.05
N LEU A 68 -15.01 -4.22 -4.53
CA LEU A 68 -14.69 -3.73 -5.87
C LEU A 68 -15.31 -4.62 -6.95
N ASP A 69 -15.21 -5.93 -6.80
CA ASP A 69 -15.78 -6.93 -7.72
C ASP A 69 -17.30 -6.81 -7.74
N ARG A 70 -17.95 -6.66 -6.57
CA ARG A 70 -19.41 -6.43 -6.49
C ARG A 70 -19.81 -5.16 -7.23
N LYS A 71 -19.13 -4.04 -6.99
CA LYS A 71 -19.42 -2.77 -7.68
C LYS A 71 -19.18 -2.91 -9.19
N GLN A 72 -18.17 -3.65 -9.60
CA GLN A 72 -17.92 -3.93 -11.02
C GLN A 72 -19.05 -4.77 -11.65
N GLU A 73 -19.55 -5.79 -10.96
CA GLU A 73 -20.70 -6.57 -11.41
C GLU A 73 -21.96 -5.70 -11.54
N GLU A 74 -22.24 -4.84 -10.56
CA GLU A 74 -23.36 -3.89 -10.62
C GLU A 74 -23.24 -2.91 -11.80
N MET A 75 -22.02 -2.42 -12.09
CA MET A 75 -21.76 -1.60 -13.27
C MET A 75 -22.02 -2.34 -14.58
N ASP A 76 -21.70 -3.64 -14.63
CA ASP A 76 -21.88 -4.46 -15.82
C ASP A 76 -23.36 -4.75 -16.09
N LEU A 77 -24.18 -4.84 -15.03
CA LEU A 77 -25.64 -5.00 -15.11
C LEU A 77 -26.36 -3.77 -15.69
N CYS A 78 -25.80 -2.57 -15.56
CA CYS A 78 -26.36 -1.36 -16.14
C CYS A 78 -26.42 -1.51 -17.68
N GLN A 79 -27.58 -1.25 -18.27
CA GLN A 79 -27.82 -1.38 -19.71
C GLN A 79 -27.67 -0.05 -20.45
N THR A 80 -27.95 1.05 -19.76
CA THR A 80 -27.90 2.40 -20.34
C THR A 80 -26.86 3.26 -19.63
N ASP A 81 -26.39 4.30 -20.32
CA ASP A 81 -25.43 5.26 -19.76
C ASP A 81 -26.06 6.07 -18.62
N GLN A 82 -27.34 6.43 -18.76
CA GLN A 82 -28.10 7.11 -17.70
C GLN A 82 -28.22 6.25 -16.44
N GLU A 83 -28.55 4.96 -16.58
CA GLU A 83 -28.64 4.04 -15.44
C GLU A 83 -27.28 3.89 -14.73
N LEU A 84 -26.18 3.77 -15.48
CA LEU A 84 -24.85 3.73 -14.88
C LEU A 84 -24.51 5.04 -14.17
N LEU A 85 -24.92 6.19 -14.71
CA LEU A 85 -24.68 7.49 -14.09
C LEU A 85 -25.44 7.63 -12.78
N ASP A 86 -26.73 7.26 -12.78
CA ASP A 86 -27.58 7.30 -11.60
C ASP A 86 -27.04 6.35 -10.52
N TRP A 87 -26.61 5.15 -10.91
CA TRP A 87 -25.90 4.22 -10.03
C TRP A 87 -24.62 4.84 -9.45
N ALA A 88 -23.77 5.45 -10.28
CA ALA A 88 -22.51 6.05 -9.83
C ALA A 88 -22.74 7.17 -8.79
N LEU A 89 -23.77 7.99 -8.97
CA LEU A 89 -24.13 9.05 -8.04
C LEU A 89 -24.52 8.49 -6.66
N VAL A 90 -25.27 7.39 -6.62
CA VAL A 90 -25.76 6.78 -5.37
C VAL A 90 -24.70 5.88 -4.74
N GLU A 91 -24.13 4.97 -5.49
CA GLU A 91 -23.29 3.88 -4.97
C GLU A 91 -21.81 4.23 -4.87
N VAL A 92 -21.33 5.24 -5.59
CA VAL A 92 -19.91 5.63 -5.56
C VAL A 92 -19.75 6.97 -4.85
N PHE A 93 -20.44 8.00 -5.33
CA PHE A 93 -20.25 9.36 -4.81
C PHE A 93 -20.99 9.62 -3.49
N ALA A 94 -22.22 9.17 -3.32
CA ALA A 94 -22.92 9.36 -2.05
C ALA A 94 -22.29 8.50 -0.93
N GLU A 95 -21.79 7.31 -1.26
CA GLU A 95 -21.07 6.47 -0.30
C GLU A 95 -19.75 7.11 0.13
N SER A 96 -18.96 7.63 -0.83
CA SER A 96 -17.76 8.44 -0.57
C SER A 96 -18.04 9.62 0.39
N GLN A 97 -19.16 10.32 0.22
CA GLN A 97 -19.56 11.41 1.13
C GLN A 97 -19.92 10.91 2.53
N ARG A 98 -20.52 9.72 2.67
CA ARG A 98 -20.82 9.12 3.99
C ARG A 98 -19.55 8.79 4.76
N PHE A 99 -18.52 8.27 4.09
CA PHE A 99 -17.21 8.03 4.72
C PHE A 99 -16.60 9.31 5.26
N GLU A 100 -16.69 10.41 4.52
CA GLU A 100 -16.20 11.72 4.97
C GLU A 100 -17.01 12.29 6.14
N GLN A 101 -18.33 12.17 6.09
CA GLN A 101 -19.20 12.62 7.18
C GLN A 101 -18.91 11.84 8.46
N GLY A 102 -18.80 10.51 8.38
CA GLY A 102 -18.41 9.66 9.50
C GLY A 102 -17.02 10.02 10.04
N ALA A 103 -16.06 10.30 9.16
CA ALA A 103 -14.73 10.76 9.55
C ALA A 103 -14.78 12.11 10.29
N ARG A 104 -15.66 13.03 9.88
CA ARG A 104 -15.83 14.35 10.49
C ARG A 104 -16.49 14.28 11.86
N GLU A 105 -17.48 13.41 12.03
CA GLU A 105 -18.18 13.17 13.30
C GLU A 105 -17.26 12.55 14.36
N LEU A 106 -16.33 11.69 13.95
CA LEU A 106 -15.33 11.08 14.82
C LEU A 106 -14.21 12.06 15.26
N GLY A 107 -14.07 13.19 14.56
CA GLY A 107 -12.97 14.15 14.65
C GLY A 107 -12.59 14.72 16.04
N PRO A 108 -13.50 14.89 17.02
CA PRO A 108 -13.12 15.39 18.34
C PRO A 108 -12.80 14.28 19.38
N GLN A 109 -13.13 13.00 19.14
CA GLN A 109 -13.02 11.94 20.16
C GLN A 109 -11.76 11.06 20.03
N THR A 110 -11.01 11.16 18.93
CA THR A 110 -9.85 10.30 18.67
C THR A 110 -8.51 11.02 18.89
N ARG A 111 -8.22 11.37 20.15
CA ARG A 111 -6.82 11.60 20.59
C ARG A 111 -5.97 10.32 20.57
N THR A 112 -6.60 9.17 20.39
CA THR A 112 -5.97 7.86 20.26
C THR A 112 -5.93 7.43 18.80
N LYS A 113 -4.79 7.66 18.14
CA LYS A 113 -4.17 6.99 16.95
C LYS A 113 -4.97 5.91 16.19
N ARG A 114 -6.26 6.11 15.89
CA ARG A 114 -7.02 5.26 14.95
C ARG A 114 -7.01 5.99 13.63
N ASN A 115 -6.44 5.35 12.61
CA ASN A 115 -6.46 5.84 11.24
C ASN A 115 -7.92 5.97 10.82
N VAL A 116 -8.41 7.20 10.67
CA VAL A 116 -9.75 7.46 10.13
C VAL A 116 -9.68 7.22 8.64
N THR A 117 -10.43 6.24 8.15
CA THR A 117 -10.55 5.95 6.72
C THR A 117 -11.42 7.04 6.09
N LEU A 118 -10.80 7.96 5.35
CA LEU A 118 -11.50 9.07 4.70
C LEU A 118 -12.26 8.63 3.45
N GLN A 119 -11.76 7.62 2.75
CA GLN A 119 -12.31 7.08 1.52
C GLN A 119 -12.08 5.56 1.47
N PRO A 120 -13.00 4.79 0.87
CA PRO A 120 -12.82 3.36 0.72
C PRO A 120 -11.76 3.04 -0.34
N SER A 121 -11.09 1.89 -0.20
CA SER A 121 -9.98 1.49 -1.10
C SER A 121 -10.43 1.23 -2.53
N TRP A 122 -11.68 0.83 -2.74
CA TRP A 122 -12.25 0.58 -4.08
C TRP A 122 -12.58 1.87 -4.84
N TYR A 123 -12.69 3.02 -4.17
CA TYR A 123 -13.09 4.30 -4.76
C TYR A 123 -12.23 4.72 -5.97
N PRO A 124 -10.88 4.84 -5.86
CA PRO A 124 -10.02 5.20 -7.00
C PRO A 124 -10.18 4.28 -8.21
N HIS A 125 -10.31 2.97 -7.96
CA HIS A 125 -10.40 1.97 -9.00
C HIS A 125 -11.76 2.06 -9.71
N THR A 126 -12.83 2.28 -8.95
CA THR A 126 -14.18 2.43 -9.48
C THR A 126 -14.31 3.70 -10.33
N ILE A 127 -13.70 4.82 -9.94
CA ILE A 127 -13.67 6.04 -10.76
C ILE A 127 -12.99 5.79 -12.11
N ALA A 128 -11.81 5.13 -12.11
CA ALA A 128 -11.12 4.79 -13.35
C ALA A 128 -11.96 3.85 -14.23
N LEU A 129 -12.62 2.87 -13.61
CA LEU A 129 -13.51 1.94 -14.32
C LEU A 129 -14.72 2.66 -14.92
N LEU A 130 -15.37 3.55 -14.17
CA LEU A 130 -16.50 4.36 -14.65
C LEU A 130 -16.12 5.18 -15.88
N MET A 131 -14.99 5.89 -15.82
CA MET A 131 -14.50 6.66 -16.97
C MET A 131 -14.27 5.77 -18.20
N ARG A 132 -13.67 4.59 -17.98
CA ARG A 132 -13.43 3.61 -19.04
C ARG A 132 -14.75 3.10 -19.63
N THR A 133 -15.73 2.75 -18.80
CA THR A 133 -17.03 2.21 -19.24
C THR A 133 -17.83 3.24 -20.00
N PHE A 134 -17.89 4.50 -19.53
CA PHE A 134 -18.55 5.57 -20.28
C PHE A 134 -17.91 5.81 -21.64
N ARG A 135 -16.58 5.77 -21.73
CA ARG A 135 -15.86 5.93 -23.01
C ARG A 135 -16.04 4.73 -23.94
N ASP A 136 -15.79 3.52 -23.45
CA ASP A 136 -15.65 2.32 -24.29
C ASP A 136 -17.00 1.58 -24.50
N LYS A 137 -17.84 1.43 -23.47
CA LYS A 137 -19.14 0.74 -23.56
C LYS A 137 -20.21 1.67 -24.15
N TYR A 138 -20.33 2.87 -23.59
CA TYR A 138 -21.40 3.81 -23.95
C TYR A 138 -21.01 4.87 -24.97
N HIS A 139 -19.74 4.92 -25.39
CA HIS A 139 -19.25 5.87 -26.40
C HIS A 139 -19.54 7.34 -26.03
N ASN A 140 -19.59 7.65 -24.74
CA ASN A 140 -19.89 8.97 -24.20
C ASN A 140 -18.67 9.55 -23.45
N PRO A 141 -17.70 10.12 -24.18
CA PRO A 141 -16.48 10.65 -23.57
C PRO A 141 -16.73 11.91 -22.73
N HIS A 142 -17.80 12.67 -23.00
CA HIS A 142 -18.14 13.86 -22.22
C HIS A 142 -18.54 13.50 -20.79
N THR A 143 -19.35 12.46 -20.62
CA THR A 143 -19.71 11.95 -19.30
C THR A 143 -18.48 11.41 -18.57
N ALA A 144 -17.57 10.71 -19.27
CA ALA A 144 -16.32 10.25 -18.67
C ALA A 144 -15.48 11.42 -18.09
N LEU A 145 -15.38 12.54 -18.82
CA LEU A 145 -14.72 13.75 -18.31
C LEU A 145 -15.48 14.38 -17.13
N ALA A 146 -16.81 14.40 -17.18
CA ALA A 146 -17.65 14.92 -16.11
C ALA A 146 -17.50 14.12 -14.80
N ILE A 147 -17.38 12.79 -14.88
CA ILE A 147 -17.12 11.91 -13.72
C ILE A 147 -15.81 12.30 -13.03
N PHE A 148 -14.73 12.48 -13.79
CA PHE A 148 -13.44 12.90 -13.22
C PHE A 148 -13.54 14.27 -12.55
N ASN A 149 -14.18 15.23 -13.23
CA ASN A 149 -14.35 16.58 -12.68
C ASN A 149 -15.23 16.59 -11.43
N HIS A 150 -16.25 15.73 -11.37
CA HIS A 150 -17.09 15.56 -10.19
C HIS A 150 -16.28 15.01 -9.01
N ALA A 151 -15.49 13.95 -9.22
CA ALA A 151 -14.60 13.41 -8.18
C ALA A 151 -13.60 14.47 -7.66
N LYS A 152 -13.07 15.31 -8.57
CA LYS A 152 -12.16 16.41 -8.23
C LYS A 152 -12.81 17.53 -7.41
N THR A 153 -14.08 17.85 -7.67
CA THR A 153 -14.78 18.98 -7.05
C THR A 153 -15.66 18.59 -5.86
N ALA A 154 -15.95 17.29 -5.68
CA ALA A 154 -16.80 16.80 -4.60
C ALA A 154 -16.22 17.11 -3.21
N SER A 155 -14.93 16.84 -3.01
CA SER A 155 -14.22 17.16 -1.77
C SER A 155 -12.70 17.06 -1.94
N ILE A 156 -11.94 17.52 -0.95
CA ILE A 156 -10.48 17.39 -0.93
C ILE A 156 -10.05 15.92 -0.81
N ALA A 157 -10.75 15.13 0.02
CA ALA A 157 -10.42 13.71 0.19
C ALA A 157 -10.80 12.91 -1.06
N SER A 158 -11.96 13.18 -1.66
CA SER A 158 -12.38 12.62 -2.93
C SER A 158 -11.40 12.94 -4.06
N TYR A 159 -10.87 14.17 -4.12
CA TYR A 159 -9.80 14.51 -5.06
C TYR A 159 -8.50 13.75 -4.78
N ALA A 160 -8.03 13.73 -3.52
CA ALA A 160 -6.76 13.10 -3.16
C ALA A 160 -6.76 11.58 -3.34
N PHE A 161 -7.88 10.90 -3.04
CA PHE A 161 -7.99 9.45 -3.15
C PHE A 161 -8.61 8.99 -4.47
N GLY A 162 -9.52 9.77 -5.07
CA GLY A 162 -10.23 9.41 -6.31
C GLY A 162 -9.45 9.69 -7.58
N CYS A 163 -8.69 10.80 -7.63
CA CYS A 163 -7.82 11.12 -8.78
C CYS A 163 -6.50 10.34 -8.71
N SER A 164 -6.61 9.01 -8.81
CA SER A 164 -5.48 8.09 -8.86
C SER A 164 -4.77 8.13 -10.22
N THR A 165 -3.57 7.52 -10.29
CA THR A 165 -2.82 7.36 -11.56
C THR A 165 -3.68 6.70 -12.64
N ASP A 166 -4.53 5.73 -12.28
CA ASP A 166 -5.39 5.06 -13.26
C ASP A 166 -6.52 5.96 -13.76
N ALA A 167 -7.12 6.78 -12.90
CA ALA A 167 -8.09 7.79 -13.32
C ALA A 167 -7.46 8.82 -14.28
N TYR A 168 -6.23 9.29 -13.99
CA TYR A 168 -5.48 10.17 -14.90
C TYR A 168 -5.15 9.48 -16.23
N ASN A 169 -4.80 8.19 -16.22
CA ASN A 169 -4.56 7.43 -17.44
C ASN A 169 -5.81 7.38 -18.32
N GLU A 170 -6.99 7.15 -17.73
CA GLU A 170 -8.25 7.15 -18.48
C GLU A 170 -8.64 8.57 -18.94
N LEU A 171 -8.34 9.62 -18.15
CA LEU A 171 -8.52 11.03 -18.55
C LEU A 171 -7.69 11.38 -19.79
N ILE A 172 -6.39 11.09 -19.75
CA ILE A 172 -5.46 11.34 -20.86
C ILE A 172 -5.89 10.55 -22.09
N LYS A 173 -6.23 9.28 -21.92
CA LYS A 173 -6.70 8.43 -23.02
C LYS A 173 -7.99 8.98 -23.64
N THR A 174 -8.91 9.51 -22.84
CA THR A 174 -10.17 10.11 -23.32
C THR A 174 -9.91 11.39 -24.10
N HIS A 175 -9.07 12.30 -23.59
CA HIS A 175 -8.68 13.52 -24.31
C HIS A 175 -7.99 13.22 -25.65
N TRP A 176 -7.10 12.24 -25.68
CA TRP A 176 -6.38 11.90 -26.90
C TRP A 176 -7.23 11.13 -27.91
N SER A 177 -7.89 10.06 -27.48
CA SER A 177 -8.59 9.15 -28.39
C SER A 177 -9.86 9.76 -28.97
N CYS A 178 -10.58 10.57 -28.17
CA CYS A 178 -11.89 11.10 -28.57
C CYS A 178 -11.82 12.53 -29.09
N PHE A 179 -10.97 13.38 -28.50
CA PHE A 179 -10.92 14.81 -28.82
C PHE A 179 -9.66 15.23 -29.58
N ARG A 180 -8.63 14.39 -29.63
CA ARG A 180 -7.31 14.71 -30.20
C ARG A 180 -6.70 16.00 -29.64
N ASP A 181 -7.01 16.31 -28.39
CA ASP A 181 -6.57 17.54 -27.73
C ASP A 181 -5.28 17.32 -26.92
N ALA A 182 -4.13 17.68 -27.51
CA ALA A 182 -2.85 17.60 -26.82
C ALA A 182 -2.68 18.63 -25.70
N ASN A 183 -3.34 19.79 -25.76
CA ASN A 183 -3.23 20.78 -24.70
C ASN A 183 -3.93 20.28 -23.44
N ALA A 184 -5.10 19.67 -23.58
CA ALA A 184 -5.79 19.01 -22.48
C ALA A 184 -4.95 17.86 -21.89
N VAL A 185 -4.33 17.02 -22.73
CA VAL A 185 -3.39 15.98 -22.28
C VAL A 185 -2.22 16.57 -21.50
N LEU A 186 -1.58 17.62 -22.02
CA LEU A 186 -0.46 18.29 -21.35
C LEU A 186 -0.87 18.89 -20.00
N ASN A 187 -2.08 19.46 -19.92
CA ASN A 187 -2.61 20.00 -18.68
C ASN A 187 -2.89 18.89 -17.67
N ALA A 188 -3.48 17.76 -18.08
CA ALA A 188 -3.68 16.60 -17.22
C ALA A 188 -2.36 16.02 -16.70
N LEU A 189 -1.32 15.95 -17.54
CA LEU A 189 0.01 15.48 -17.14
C LEU A 189 0.70 16.43 -16.16
N LYS A 190 0.57 17.74 -16.38
CA LYS A 190 1.06 18.77 -15.44
C LYS A 190 0.32 18.69 -14.11
N GLU A 191 -1.00 18.53 -14.14
CA GLU A 191 -1.81 18.36 -12.93
C GLU A 191 -1.37 17.12 -12.15
N MET A 192 -1.18 15.99 -12.83
CA MET A 192 -0.67 14.76 -12.22
C MET A 192 0.70 14.97 -11.56
N HIS A 193 1.59 15.72 -12.21
CA HIS A 193 2.91 16.07 -11.67
C HIS A 193 2.83 17.00 -10.44
N VAL A 194 2.04 18.08 -10.51
CA VAL A 194 1.86 19.04 -9.41
C VAL A 194 1.23 18.39 -8.18
N ASN A 195 0.32 17.45 -8.38
CA ASN A 195 -0.31 16.69 -7.30
C ASN A 195 0.58 15.56 -6.73
N GLY A 196 1.77 15.34 -7.30
CA GLY A 196 2.67 14.27 -6.87
C GLY A 196 2.17 12.86 -7.20
N VAL A 197 1.25 12.71 -8.16
CA VAL A 197 0.74 11.42 -8.60
C VAL A 197 1.79 10.78 -9.51
N VAL A 198 2.28 9.60 -9.10
CA VAL A 198 3.37 8.90 -9.79
C VAL A 198 2.89 8.37 -11.14
N MET A 199 3.66 8.65 -12.19
CA MET A 199 3.40 8.10 -13.53
C MET A 199 3.70 6.60 -13.54
N ASN A 200 2.80 5.78 -14.09
CA ASN A 200 3.07 4.35 -14.25
C ASN A 200 3.54 4.02 -15.67
N SER A 201 3.92 2.76 -15.89
CA SER A 201 4.34 2.29 -17.22
C SER A 201 3.25 2.45 -18.29
N LYS A 202 1.96 2.38 -17.89
CA LYS A 202 0.81 2.65 -18.77
C LYS A 202 0.78 4.11 -19.20
N THR A 203 1.02 5.05 -18.28
CA THR A 203 1.15 6.48 -18.61
C THR A 203 2.29 6.68 -19.60
N GLY A 204 3.46 6.07 -19.37
CA GLY A 204 4.60 6.16 -20.30
C GLY A 204 4.27 5.68 -21.72
N ARG A 205 3.58 4.53 -21.85
CA ARG A 205 3.12 4.03 -23.16
C ARG A 205 2.12 4.96 -23.83
N LEU A 206 1.23 5.59 -23.06
CA LEU A 206 0.29 6.60 -23.58
C LEU A 206 1.06 7.81 -24.11
N LEU A 207 2.03 8.37 -23.36
CA LEU A 207 2.86 9.48 -23.84
C LEU A 207 3.60 9.12 -25.14
N ASP A 208 4.19 7.93 -25.21
CA ASP A 208 4.91 7.48 -26.40
C ASP A 208 3.97 7.35 -27.62
N THR A 209 2.73 6.92 -27.40
CA THR A 209 1.72 6.84 -28.46
C THR A 209 1.32 8.24 -28.93
N ILE A 210 1.02 9.14 -28.00
CA ILE A 210 0.66 10.53 -28.29
C ILE A 210 1.78 11.22 -29.03
N ARG A 211 3.03 11.09 -28.58
CA ARG A 211 4.19 11.67 -29.26
C ARG A 211 4.33 11.20 -30.71
N ARG A 212 4.09 9.91 -30.98
CA ARG A 212 4.16 9.36 -32.34
C ARG A 212 3.02 9.89 -33.20
N ASP A 213 1.80 9.88 -32.68
CA ASP A 213 0.62 10.36 -33.40
C ASP A 213 0.77 11.86 -33.73
N VAL A 214 1.21 12.67 -32.76
CA VAL A 214 1.49 14.11 -32.94
C VAL A 214 2.55 14.37 -34.01
N GLY A 215 3.60 13.55 -34.06
CA GLY A 215 4.65 13.68 -35.08
C GLY A 215 4.26 13.13 -36.46
N ALA A 216 3.21 12.30 -36.54
CA ALA A 216 2.74 11.70 -37.79
C ALA A 216 1.57 12.47 -38.41
N GLU A 217 0.77 13.18 -37.61
CA GLU A 217 -0.34 13.98 -38.10
C GLU A 217 0.13 15.25 -38.80
N MET A 218 -0.16 15.35 -40.11
CA MET A 218 0.12 16.53 -40.94
C MET A 218 -0.78 17.74 -40.63
N LEU A 219 -1.68 17.60 -39.66
CA LEU A 219 -2.65 18.65 -39.29
C LEU A 219 -2.01 19.78 -38.48
N TRP A 220 -0.85 19.55 -37.87
CA TRP A 220 -0.23 20.50 -36.95
C TRP A 220 0.97 21.16 -37.60
N SER A 221 1.22 22.42 -37.25
CA SER A 221 2.44 23.09 -37.71
C SER A 221 3.67 22.47 -37.05
N ASP A 222 4.81 22.50 -37.74
CA ASP A 222 6.08 21.99 -37.22
C ASP A 222 6.47 22.63 -35.87
N GLU A 223 6.10 23.90 -35.67
CA GLU A 223 6.32 24.62 -34.40
C GLU A 223 5.45 24.07 -33.26
N GLU A 224 4.17 23.80 -33.52
CA GLU A 224 3.25 23.22 -32.53
C GLU A 224 3.65 21.80 -32.16
N VAL A 225 4.01 20.97 -33.15
CA VAL A 225 4.53 19.62 -32.93
C VAL A 225 5.79 19.68 -32.06
N SER A 226 6.73 20.56 -32.38
CA SER A 226 7.95 20.73 -31.58
C SER A 226 7.66 21.20 -30.14
N ASN A 227 6.74 22.15 -29.95
CA ASN A 227 6.36 22.64 -28.63
C ASN A 227 5.70 21.54 -27.78
N ILE A 228 4.76 20.78 -28.35
CA ILE A 228 4.05 19.73 -27.62
C ILE A 228 5.00 18.58 -27.27
N THR A 229 5.83 18.14 -28.22
CA THR A 229 6.79 17.05 -27.99
C THR A 229 7.87 17.41 -26.97
N THR A 230 8.42 18.63 -27.02
CA THR A 230 9.39 19.10 -26.02
C THR A 230 8.78 19.19 -24.62
N ARG A 231 7.52 19.63 -24.50
CA ARG A 231 6.80 19.66 -23.22
C ARG A 231 6.50 18.27 -22.67
N LEU A 232 6.10 17.32 -23.52
CA LEU A 232 5.91 15.92 -23.12
C LEU A 232 7.22 15.31 -22.62
N ASP A 233 8.33 15.57 -23.30
CA ASP A 233 9.66 15.10 -22.92
C ASP A 233 10.15 15.72 -21.61
N ALA A 234 9.86 17.01 -21.38
CA ALA A 234 10.18 17.67 -20.11
C ALA A 234 9.45 17.00 -18.93
N ILE A 235 8.13 16.78 -19.05
CA ILE A 235 7.34 16.14 -17.98
C ILE A 235 7.83 14.73 -17.70
N ARG A 236 8.18 13.96 -18.74
CA ARG A 236 8.75 12.62 -18.57
C ARG A 236 10.07 12.64 -17.82
N ARG A 237 10.99 13.53 -18.20
CA ARG A 237 12.29 13.68 -17.52
C ARG A 237 12.13 14.05 -16.05
N ASP A 238 11.21 14.97 -15.76
CA ASP A 238 10.95 15.39 -14.39
C ASP A 238 10.40 14.22 -13.56
N ALA A 239 9.46 13.44 -14.11
CA ALA A 239 8.93 12.25 -13.45
C ALA A 239 9.99 11.18 -13.17
N GLU A 240 10.87 10.90 -14.13
CA GLU A 240 12.01 9.99 -13.95
C GLU A 240 13.00 10.53 -12.90
N GLY A 241 13.18 11.85 -12.82
CA GLY A 241 13.97 12.53 -11.80
C GLY A 241 13.42 12.29 -10.38
N PHE A 242 12.11 12.39 -10.20
CA PHE A 242 11.44 12.13 -8.91
C PHE A 242 11.57 10.67 -8.47
N GLU A 243 11.42 9.70 -9.38
CA GLU A 243 11.62 8.29 -9.04
C GLU A 243 13.06 8.01 -8.59
N ASN A 244 14.04 8.56 -9.30
CA ASN A 244 15.45 8.36 -9.01
C ASN A 244 15.87 9.04 -7.70
N ALA A 245 15.28 10.20 -7.38
CA ALA A 245 15.46 10.86 -6.08
C ALA A 245 14.85 10.03 -4.93
N SER A 246 13.65 9.47 -5.12
CA SER A 246 13.00 8.59 -4.14
C SER A 246 13.79 7.31 -3.88
N LYS A 247 14.32 6.68 -4.93
CA LYS A 247 15.20 5.49 -4.83
C LYS A 247 16.50 5.82 -4.07
N LYS A 248 17.10 6.99 -4.28
CA LYS A 248 18.29 7.45 -3.52
C LYS A 248 17.98 7.69 -2.04
N PHE A 249 16.78 8.16 -1.70
CA PHE A 249 16.36 8.38 -0.31
C PHE A 249 16.11 7.06 0.44
N LYS A 250 15.53 6.05 -0.24
CA LYS A 250 15.35 4.70 0.33
C LYS A 250 16.64 3.87 0.43
N GLY A 251 17.70 4.25 -0.30
CA GLY A 251 18.96 3.51 -0.42
C GLY A 251 19.99 3.70 0.70
N LYS A 252 19.70 4.44 1.78
CA LYS A 252 20.61 4.57 2.93
C LYS A 252 19.85 4.59 4.26
N HIS A 253 19.23 3.47 4.62
CA HIS A 253 18.88 3.28 6.01
C HIS A 253 20.18 3.15 6.82
N LYS A 254 20.39 4.06 7.78
CA LYS A 254 21.54 4.08 8.71
C LYS A 254 21.76 2.74 9.43
N TRP A 255 20.72 1.89 9.44
CA TRP A 255 20.69 0.53 9.96
C TRP A 255 21.51 -0.49 9.16
N ASP A 256 21.92 -0.24 7.92
CA ASP A 256 22.81 -1.16 7.19
C ASP A 256 24.30 -0.79 7.33
N GLN A 257 24.61 0.32 8.01
CA GLN A 257 26.00 0.74 8.22
C GLN A 257 26.80 -0.22 9.11
N TRP A 258 26.15 -0.94 10.05
CA TRP A 258 26.83 -1.94 10.87
C TRP A 258 27.22 -3.19 10.07
N LYS A 259 26.48 -3.53 9.00
CA LYS A 259 26.82 -4.66 8.11
C LYS A 259 27.98 -4.33 7.17
N SER A 260 28.12 -3.07 6.76
CA SER A 260 29.21 -2.62 5.89
C SER A 260 30.51 -2.31 6.63
N ARG A 261 30.51 -2.27 7.97
CA ARG A 261 31.74 -2.41 8.74
C ARG A 261 32.13 -3.89 8.67
N THR A 262 32.92 -4.25 7.65
CA THR A 262 33.84 -5.37 7.78
C THR A 262 34.60 -5.14 9.09
N MET A 263 34.26 -5.91 10.12
CA MET A 263 35.08 -6.02 11.33
C MET A 263 36.45 -6.44 10.83
N ARG A 264 37.40 -5.51 10.81
CA ARG A 264 38.80 -5.91 10.84
C ARG A 264 38.98 -6.44 12.24
N ASP A 265 39.15 -7.75 12.35
CA ASP A 265 39.53 -8.37 13.61
C ASP A 265 40.76 -7.63 14.14
N ASP A 266 40.60 -7.00 15.29
CA ASP A 266 41.72 -6.39 16.00
C ASP A 266 42.58 -7.57 16.49
N PRO A 267 43.85 -7.70 16.05
CA PRO A 267 44.70 -8.81 16.44
C PRO A 267 45.02 -8.82 17.94
N SER A 268 44.62 -7.80 18.69
CA SER A 268 44.72 -7.76 20.15
C SER A 268 43.50 -8.35 20.88
N ASP A 269 42.41 -8.65 20.17
CA ASP A 269 41.18 -9.14 20.81
C ASP A 269 41.30 -10.63 21.17
N LYS A 270 41.45 -10.91 22.46
CA LYS A 270 41.54 -12.28 23.01
C LYS A 270 40.23 -13.06 22.91
N TRP A 271 39.12 -12.43 22.50
CA TRP A 271 37.78 -13.03 22.42
C TRP A 271 37.36 -13.46 21.00
N GLY A 272 38.33 -13.69 20.10
CA GLY A 272 38.05 -14.19 18.75
C GLY A 272 37.34 -15.56 18.75
N PHE A 273 36.42 -15.73 17.81
CA PHE A 273 35.53 -16.91 17.65
C PHE A 273 36.27 -18.27 17.55
N ASN A 274 37.58 -18.26 17.30
CA ASN A 274 38.43 -19.45 17.19
C ASN A 274 39.31 -19.73 18.43
N ASN A 275 39.19 -18.97 19.52
CA ASN A 275 40.16 -19.00 20.62
C ASN A 275 39.68 -19.72 21.90
N TRP A 276 38.66 -20.56 21.81
CA TRP A 276 38.00 -21.18 22.97
C TRP A 276 38.84 -22.30 23.65
N ASP A 277 39.83 -22.87 22.96
CA ASP A 277 40.55 -24.06 23.45
C ASP A 277 41.89 -23.80 24.17
N ASN A 278 42.30 -22.54 24.39
CA ASN A 278 43.66 -22.26 24.87
C ASN A 278 43.77 -21.84 26.35
N SER A 279 42.85 -22.26 27.21
CA SER A 279 42.88 -21.93 28.65
C SER A 279 42.72 -23.12 29.59
N SER A 280 43.38 -24.24 29.32
CA SER A 280 43.60 -25.26 30.36
C SER A 280 44.78 -26.19 30.09
N THR A 281 45.99 -25.65 29.97
CA THR A 281 47.22 -26.43 30.20
C THR A 281 48.24 -25.58 30.94
N GLY A 282 48.32 -25.77 32.26
CA GLY A 282 49.48 -25.33 33.03
C GLY A 282 49.21 -24.87 34.46
N ARG A 283 49.09 -25.82 35.41
CA ARG A 283 49.68 -25.62 36.73
C ARG A 283 50.00 -26.94 37.44
N ALA A 284 51.31 -27.17 37.60
CA ALA A 284 52.06 -27.88 38.66
C ALA A 284 51.57 -29.29 39.10
N GLY A 285 52.36 -30.38 39.08
CA GLY A 285 53.80 -30.53 39.34
C GLY A 285 54.01 -30.88 40.82
N LEU A 286 54.18 -32.17 41.16
CA LEU A 286 54.76 -32.72 42.41
C LEU A 286 54.69 -34.27 42.42
N THR A 287 55.75 -34.95 41.96
CA THR A 287 56.70 -35.80 42.71
C THR A 287 57.60 -36.54 41.75
#